data_AF-G3ILH7-F1
#
_entry.id   AF-G3ILH7-F1
#
_cell.length_a   1.000
_cell.length_b   1.000
_cell.length_c   1.000
_cell.angle_alpha   90.00
_cell.angle_beta   90.00
_cell.angle_gamma   90.00
#
_symmetry.space_group_name_H-M   'P 1'
#
loop_
_entity.id
_entity.type
_entity.pdbx_description
1 polymer ?
#
loop_
_entity_poly.entity_id
_entity_poly.type
_entity_poly.pdbx_seq_one_letter_code
_entity_poly.pdbx_strand_id
1 'polypeptide(L)'
;MCSVCLTILHFERTPEQCPSVVSLLSESYNPHVRYGAAMALGICCAGTGNKEAINLLEPMTNDPVNYVRQGALIASALIMIQQTEITCPKVNQFRQLYSKVINDKHDDVMAKFGAILAQGILDAGGHNVTISLQSRTGHTHMPSVVGVLVFTQFWFWFPLSHFLSLAYTPTCVIGLNKDLKMPKVQYKSNCKPSTFAYPAPLEVPKEKEKEKDEAEKKEEKEKKKEPEPNFQLLDNPARVMPAQLKVLTMTETCRYQPFKPLSIGGIIILKDTSEDIEELVEPVAAHGPKIEEEEQEPEPPEPFEYIDD
;
A
#
# COMPACT_ATOMS: atom_id res chain seq x y z
N MET A 1 17.35 10.32 16.69
CA MET A 1 18.04 9.02 16.61
C MET A 1 17.72 8.10 17.79
N CYS A 2 17.89 8.52 19.06
CA CYS A 2 17.69 7.62 20.21
C CYS A 2 16.30 6.94 20.27
N SER A 3 15.21 7.69 20.06
CA SER A 3 13.84 7.12 20.07
C SER A 3 13.59 6.12 18.93
N VAL A 4 14.13 6.37 17.73
CA VAL A 4 13.99 5.47 16.56
C VAL A 4 14.84 4.21 16.72
N CYS A 5 16.01 4.30 17.36
CA CYS A 5 16.80 3.11 17.69
C CYS A 5 16.07 2.21 18.70
N LEU A 6 15.36 2.80 19.66
CA LEU A 6 14.55 2.03 20.63
C LEU A 6 13.39 1.30 19.92
N THR A 7 12.76 1.95 18.94
CA THR A 7 11.71 1.40 18.06
C THR A 7 12.17 0.12 17.35
N ILE A 8 13.31 0.17 16.67
CA ILE A 8 13.85 -0.97 15.90
C ILE A 8 14.27 -2.13 16.82
N LEU A 9 14.82 -1.82 18.00
CA LEU A 9 15.36 -2.85 18.90
C LEU A 9 14.31 -3.54 19.78
N HIS A 10 13.26 -2.84 20.23
CA HIS A 10 12.29 -3.40 21.20
C HIS A 10 10.97 -3.83 20.58
N PHE A 11 10.49 -3.14 19.54
CA PHE A 11 9.10 -3.27 19.11
C PHE A 11 8.89 -4.05 17.83
N GLU A 12 9.95 -4.61 17.22
CA GLU A 12 9.76 -5.55 16.12
C GLU A 12 8.86 -6.70 16.53
N ARG A 13 8.97 -7.25 17.75
CA ARG A 13 8.20 -8.44 18.16
C ARG A 13 6.76 -8.17 18.62
N THR A 14 6.46 -6.99 19.16
CA THR A 14 5.16 -6.66 19.76
C THR A 14 4.73 -5.23 19.40
N PRO A 15 4.10 -5.01 18.23
CA PRO A 15 3.73 -3.67 17.77
C PRO A 15 2.65 -3.01 18.65
N GLU A 16 1.92 -3.79 19.46
CA GLU A 16 0.89 -3.30 20.39
C GLU A 16 1.44 -2.56 21.60
N GLN A 17 2.68 -2.82 22.00
CA GLN A 17 3.29 -2.17 23.17
C GLN A 17 3.92 -0.81 22.82
N CYS A 18 4.08 -0.50 21.53
CA CYS A 18 4.72 0.75 21.12
C CYS A 18 3.89 1.99 21.48
N PRO A 19 2.56 2.03 21.21
CA PRO A 19 1.73 3.18 21.58
C PRO A 19 1.76 3.53 23.06
N SER A 20 1.78 2.54 23.96
CA SER A 20 1.76 2.79 25.40
C SER A 20 3.03 3.51 25.89
N VAL A 21 4.21 3.14 25.38
CA VAL A 21 5.47 3.81 25.71
C VAL A 21 5.58 5.17 25.03
N VAL A 22 5.13 5.26 23.77
CA VAL A 22 5.24 6.49 22.99
C VAL A 22 4.23 7.56 23.41
N SER A 23 3.10 7.18 24.02
CA SER A 23 2.11 8.13 24.56
C SER A 23 2.73 9.11 25.56
N LEU A 24 3.66 8.66 26.40
CA LEU A 24 4.36 9.56 27.32
C LEU A 24 5.34 10.50 26.58
N LEU A 25 5.96 10.00 25.52
CA LEU A 25 6.92 10.75 24.72
C LEU A 25 6.24 11.80 23.82
N SER A 26 5.02 11.54 23.36
CA SER A 26 4.25 12.48 22.53
C SER A 26 3.87 13.76 23.25
N GLU A 27 3.72 13.72 24.57
CA GLU A 27 3.37 14.88 25.41
C GLU A 27 4.58 15.75 25.76
N SER A 28 5.79 15.35 25.35
CA SER A 28 7.00 16.11 25.64
C SER A 28 6.98 17.49 24.99
N TYR A 29 7.46 18.49 25.73
CA TYR A 29 7.59 19.86 25.23
C TYR A 29 8.59 19.97 24.06
N ASN A 30 9.65 19.16 24.08
CA ASN A 30 10.70 19.20 23.06
C ASN A 30 10.21 18.65 21.72
N PRO A 31 10.19 19.45 20.63
CA PRO A 31 9.64 19.00 19.37
C PRO A 31 10.49 17.90 18.69
N HIS A 32 11.79 17.78 18.99
CA HIS A 32 12.60 16.65 18.51
C HIS A 32 12.13 15.30 19.08
N VAL A 33 11.66 15.30 20.32
CA VAL A 33 11.11 14.10 20.96
C VAL A 33 9.77 13.74 20.32
N ARG A 34 8.91 14.73 20.06
CA ARG A 34 7.62 14.53 19.38
C ARG A 34 7.78 13.99 17.96
N TYR A 35 8.73 14.54 17.19
CA TYR A 35 9.08 14.01 15.86
C TYR A 35 9.59 12.57 15.94
N GLY A 36 10.48 12.28 16.90
CA GLY A 36 10.98 10.92 17.13
C GLY A 36 9.86 9.94 17.52
N ALA A 37 8.90 10.38 18.33
CA ALA A 37 7.71 9.63 18.71
C ALA A 37 6.80 9.34 17.51
N ALA A 38 6.51 10.34 16.66
CA ALA A 38 5.72 10.16 15.45
C ALA A 38 6.33 9.09 14.52
N MET A 39 7.63 9.22 14.25
CA MET A 39 8.34 8.28 13.37
C MET A 39 8.43 6.88 13.99
N ALA A 40 8.62 6.78 15.31
CA ALA A 40 8.60 5.52 16.02
C ALA A 40 7.26 4.78 15.85
N LEU A 41 6.13 5.48 16.03
CA LEU A 41 4.79 4.92 15.80
C LEU A 41 4.59 4.49 14.36
N GLY A 42 5.00 5.32 13.40
CA GLY A 42 4.91 5.02 11.98
C GLY A 42 5.63 3.73 11.58
N ILE A 43 6.82 3.50 12.13
CA ILE A 43 7.66 2.35 11.84
C ILE A 43 7.14 1.08 12.54
N CYS A 44 6.83 1.16 13.84
CA CYS A 44 6.34 0.02 14.61
C CYS A 44 4.98 -0.49 14.15
N CYS A 45 4.06 0.44 13.90
CA CYS A 45 2.67 0.11 13.58
C CYS A 45 2.42 0.08 12.07
N ALA A 46 3.46 0.06 11.24
CA ALA A 46 3.36 -0.02 9.79
C ALA A 46 2.52 -1.23 9.35
N GLY A 47 1.51 -1.00 8.50
CA GLY A 47 0.61 -2.03 7.97
C GLY A 47 -0.34 -2.71 8.97
N THR A 48 -0.23 -2.43 10.28
CA THR A 48 -1.11 -3.01 11.31
C THR A 48 -2.46 -2.32 11.42
N GLY A 49 -2.53 -1.02 11.11
CA GLY A 49 -3.75 -0.22 11.26
C GLY A 49 -4.21 -0.02 12.71
N ASN A 50 -3.28 0.04 13.68
CA ASN A 50 -3.65 0.23 15.09
C ASN A 50 -4.32 1.61 15.32
N LYS A 51 -5.56 1.60 15.82
CA LYS A 51 -6.37 2.81 16.08
C LYS A 51 -5.76 3.71 17.16
N GLU A 52 -5.10 3.13 18.15
CA GLU A 52 -4.45 3.88 19.23
C GLU A 52 -3.31 4.74 18.71
N ALA A 53 -2.45 4.16 17.85
CA ALA A 53 -1.36 4.88 17.21
C ALA A 53 -1.87 6.05 16.34
N ILE A 54 -2.98 5.87 15.63
CA ILE A 54 -3.59 6.94 14.82
C ILE A 54 -4.10 8.08 15.70
N ASN A 55 -4.76 7.77 16.82
CA ASN A 55 -5.24 8.79 17.77
C ASN A 55 -4.09 9.62 18.36
N LEU A 56 -2.91 9.01 18.58
CA LEU A 56 -1.72 9.71 19.07
C LEU A 56 -1.09 10.64 18.01
N LEU A 57 -1.26 10.36 16.71
CA LEU A 57 -0.71 11.17 15.62
C LEU A 57 -1.57 12.40 15.25
N GLU A 58 -2.88 12.37 15.53
CA GLU A 58 -3.80 13.47 15.27
C GLU A 58 -3.36 14.81 15.90
N PRO A 59 -3.03 14.89 17.21
CA PRO A 59 -2.57 16.15 17.79
C PRO A 59 -1.23 16.61 17.20
N MET A 60 -0.33 15.69 16.82
CA MET A 60 0.97 16.03 16.23
C MET A 60 0.86 16.63 14.83
N THR A 61 -0.24 16.36 14.13
CA THR A 61 -0.50 16.93 12.81
C THR A 61 -0.83 18.43 12.89
N ASN A 62 -1.35 18.87 14.04
CA ASN A 62 -1.66 20.28 14.33
C ASN A 62 -0.56 20.97 15.17
N ASP A 63 0.62 20.36 15.29
CA ASP A 63 1.74 20.93 16.04
C ASP A 63 2.21 22.25 15.39
N PRO A 64 2.55 23.28 16.17
CA PRO A 64 3.09 24.53 15.62
C PRO A 64 4.43 24.33 14.90
N VAL A 65 5.15 23.23 15.13
CA VAL A 65 6.48 22.97 14.56
C VAL A 65 6.39 22.14 13.28
N ASN A 66 6.96 22.69 12.21
CA ASN A 66 6.83 22.20 10.83
C ASN A 66 7.32 20.75 10.64
N TYR A 67 8.47 20.41 11.23
CA TYR A 67 9.05 19.06 11.07
C TYR A 67 8.27 17.99 11.83
N VAL A 68 7.60 18.35 12.93
CA VAL A 68 6.73 17.42 13.67
C VAL A 68 5.49 17.12 12.82
N ARG A 69 4.87 18.14 12.21
CA ARG A 69 3.75 17.96 11.27
C ARG A 69 4.15 17.04 10.11
N GLN A 70 5.29 17.31 9.48
CA GLN A 70 5.81 16.46 8.40
C GLN A 70 5.97 14.99 8.83
N GLY A 71 6.57 14.75 9.99
CA GLY A 71 6.74 13.40 10.54
C GLY A 71 5.42 12.69 10.83
N ALA A 72 4.43 13.42 11.35
CA ALA A 72 3.09 12.89 11.64
C ALA A 72 2.32 12.49 10.37
N LEU A 73 2.43 13.29 9.30
CA LEU A 73 1.81 12.97 8.00
C LEU A 73 2.42 11.71 7.39
N ILE A 74 3.75 11.57 7.42
CA ILE A 74 4.43 10.36 6.90
C ILE A 74 4.09 9.14 7.77
N ALA A 75 4.12 9.28 9.10
CA ALA A 75 3.83 8.19 10.02
C ALA A 75 2.40 7.67 9.88
N SER A 76 1.43 8.57 9.68
CA SER A 76 0.02 8.18 9.46
C SER A 76 -0.12 7.34 8.18
N ALA A 77 0.55 7.71 7.08
CA ALA A 77 0.54 6.93 5.85
C ALA A 77 1.18 5.54 6.01
N LEU A 78 2.29 5.43 6.76
CA LEU A 78 2.95 4.15 7.03
C LEU A 78 2.04 3.18 7.79
N ILE A 79 1.28 3.67 8.78
CA ILE A 79 0.36 2.84 9.58
C ILE A 79 -0.83 2.37 8.74
N MET A 80 -1.35 3.24 7.86
CA MET A 80 -2.54 2.98 7.06
C MET A 80 -2.26 2.34 5.70
N ILE A 81 -1.02 1.96 5.40
CA ILE A 81 -0.69 1.31 4.14
C ILE A 81 -1.53 0.03 3.96
N GLN A 82 -2.14 -0.10 2.78
CA GLN A 82 -3.11 -1.14 2.42
C GLN A 82 -4.42 -1.21 3.24
N GLN A 83 -4.61 -0.38 4.26
CA GLN A 83 -5.88 -0.37 5.00
C GLN A 83 -6.99 0.26 4.15
N THR A 84 -8.18 -0.34 4.17
CA THR A 84 -9.35 0.16 3.45
C THR A 84 -10.21 1.05 4.36
N GLU A 85 -11.09 1.82 3.75
CA GLU A 85 -11.98 2.75 4.45
C GLU A 85 -12.91 2.02 5.44
N ILE A 86 -13.20 0.75 5.18
CA ILE A 86 -14.07 -0.09 6.03
C ILE A 86 -13.34 -0.51 7.30
N THR A 87 -12.04 -0.83 7.24
CA THR A 87 -11.28 -1.20 8.43
C THR A 87 -10.97 0.02 9.30
N CYS A 88 -10.68 1.16 8.66
CA CYS A 88 -10.41 2.44 9.32
C CYS A 88 -11.01 3.62 8.53
N PRO A 89 -12.10 4.26 8.99
CA PRO A 89 -12.69 5.41 8.29
C PRO A 89 -11.79 6.64 8.27
N LYS A 90 -10.76 6.68 9.12
CA LYS A 90 -9.76 7.75 9.19
C LYS A 90 -8.91 7.87 7.92
N VAL A 91 -8.81 6.82 7.11
CA VAL A 91 -8.04 6.85 5.85
C VAL A 91 -8.52 7.98 4.93
N ASN A 92 -9.84 8.18 4.81
CA ASN A 92 -10.42 9.27 4.01
C ASN A 92 -10.12 10.65 4.58
N GLN A 93 -10.16 10.79 5.90
CA GLN A 93 -9.84 12.04 6.58
C GLN A 93 -8.39 12.46 6.32
N PHE A 94 -7.44 11.52 6.40
CA PHE A 94 -6.05 11.78 6.11
C PHE A 94 -5.79 12.03 4.61
N ARG A 95 -6.47 11.34 3.69
CA ARG A 95 -6.37 11.64 2.25
C ARG A 95 -6.82 13.07 1.91
N GLN A 96 -7.93 13.50 2.49
CA GLN A 96 -8.42 14.87 2.35
C GLN A 96 -7.45 15.87 2.97
N LEU A 97 -6.86 15.53 4.13
CA LEU A 97 -5.86 16.35 4.79
C LEU A 97 -4.60 16.50 3.93
N TYR A 98 -4.05 15.42 3.36
CA TYR A 98 -2.88 15.49 2.47
C TYR A 98 -3.16 16.39 1.26
N SER A 99 -4.30 16.19 0.61
CA SER A 99 -4.73 17.01 -0.53
C SER A 99 -4.91 18.48 -0.15
N LYS A 100 -5.43 18.76 1.04
CA LYS A 100 -5.59 20.13 1.55
C LYS A 100 -4.24 20.81 1.76
N VAL A 101 -3.30 20.16 2.46
CA VAL A 101 -1.96 20.71 2.76
C VAL A 101 -1.16 20.94 1.47
N ILE A 102 -1.30 20.06 0.48
CA ILE A 102 -0.61 20.19 -0.82
C ILE A 102 -1.13 21.41 -1.60
N ASN A 103 -2.44 21.62 -1.61
CA ASN A 103 -3.07 22.72 -2.37
C ASN A 103 -2.99 24.07 -1.65
N ASP A 104 -2.93 24.08 -0.32
CA ASP A 104 -2.84 25.32 0.45
C ASP A 104 -1.48 26.00 0.20
N LYS A 105 -1.49 27.29 -0.12
CA LYS A 105 -0.26 28.08 -0.26
C LYS A 105 0.32 28.48 1.10
N HIS A 106 -0.50 28.58 2.13
CA HIS A 106 -0.14 29.08 3.45
C HIS A 106 0.56 28.03 4.34
N ASP A 107 0.50 26.75 3.95
CA ASP A 107 1.25 25.69 4.64
C ASP A 107 2.74 25.71 4.29
N ASP A 108 3.54 25.21 5.23
CA ASP A 108 5.00 25.12 5.08
C ASP A 108 5.42 24.16 3.97
N VAL A 109 6.53 24.49 3.30
CA VAL A 109 7.14 23.64 2.27
C VAL A 109 7.48 22.24 2.81
N MET A 110 7.92 22.16 4.07
CA MET A 110 8.23 20.89 4.74
C MET A 110 6.98 20.03 4.96
N ALA A 111 5.86 20.64 5.36
CA ALA A 111 4.59 19.93 5.53
C ALA A 111 4.04 19.43 4.18
N LYS A 112 4.17 20.23 3.12
CA LYS A 112 3.82 19.83 1.75
C LYS A 112 4.63 18.64 1.27
N PHE A 113 5.95 18.66 1.48
CA PHE A 113 6.81 17.54 1.15
C PHE A 113 6.38 16.26 1.90
N GLY A 114 6.07 16.38 3.20
CA GLY A 114 5.51 15.29 3.98
C GLY A 114 4.18 14.76 3.46
N ALA A 115 3.27 15.65 3.08
CA ALA A 115 1.95 15.29 2.53
C ALA A 115 2.06 14.55 1.18
N ILE A 116 2.96 15.00 0.29
CA ILE A 116 3.20 14.34 -1.00
C ILE A 116 3.76 12.93 -0.79
N LEU A 117 4.76 12.79 0.10
CA LEU A 117 5.30 11.48 0.45
C LEU A 117 4.24 10.58 1.09
N ALA A 118 3.43 11.13 2.02
CA ALA A 118 2.37 10.38 2.68
C ALA A 118 1.34 9.84 1.67
N GLN A 119 0.93 10.65 0.69
CA GLN A 119 0.04 10.22 -0.38
C GLN A 119 0.68 9.13 -1.26
N GLY A 120 1.95 9.32 -1.65
CA GLY A 120 2.68 8.31 -2.43
C GLY A 120 2.87 6.98 -1.70
N ILE A 121 3.04 7.01 -0.37
CA ILE A 121 3.13 5.80 0.47
C ILE A 121 1.79 5.08 0.56
N LEU A 122 0.70 5.83 0.73
CA LEU A 122 -0.64 5.26 0.88
C LEU A 122 -1.10 4.53 -0.39
N ASP A 123 -0.76 5.11 -1.55
CA ASP A 123 -1.13 4.60 -2.88
C ASP A 123 -0.01 3.78 -3.53
N ALA A 124 1.01 3.39 -2.76
CA ALA A 124 2.18 2.67 -3.25
C ALA A 124 1.80 1.37 -3.97
N GLY A 125 2.35 1.20 -5.18
CA GLY A 125 2.13 0.01 -6.01
C GLY A 125 0.66 -0.26 -6.32
N GLY A 126 -0.18 0.79 -6.40
CA GLY A 126 -1.62 0.64 -6.61
C GLY A 126 -2.30 -0.12 -5.48
N HIS A 127 -1.84 0.04 -4.24
CA HIS A 127 -2.28 -0.70 -3.04
C HIS A 127 -1.93 -2.20 -3.02
N ASN A 128 -1.05 -2.67 -3.90
CA ASN A 128 -0.53 -4.04 -3.89
C ASN A 128 0.73 -4.24 -3.07
N VAL A 129 1.25 -3.15 -2.50
CA VAL A 129 2.50 -3.13 -1.75
C VAL A 129 2.23 -2.75 -0.31
N THR A 130 2.91 -3.42 0.61
CA THR A 130 2.88 -3.12 2.04
C THR A 130 4.28 -2.81 2.54
N ILE A 131 4.37 -2.15 3.69
CA ILE A 131 5.61 -1.99 4.43
C ILE A 131 5.46 -2.81 5.70
N SER A 132 6.33 -3.80 5.86
CA SER A 132 6.42 -4.62 7.07
C SER A 132 7.89 -4.85 7.40
N LEU A 133 8.25 -4.65 8.66
CA LEU A 133 9.59 -4.96 9.18
C LEU A 133 9.77 -6.46 9.40
N GLN A 134 8.66 -7.19 9.53
CA GLN A 134 8.66 -8.64 9.66
C GLN A 134 8.25 -9.32 8.36
N SER A 135 8.95 -10.39 8.03
CA SER A 135 8.47 -11.39 7.10
C SER A 135 7.27 -12.13 7.68
N ARG A 136 6.46 -12.71 6.81
CA ARG A 136 5.27 -13.50 7.19
C ARG A 136 5.60 -14.75 7.99
N THR A 137 6.86 -15.20 7.95
CA THR A 137 7.37 -16.31 8.77
C THR A 137 7.83 -15.88 10.16
N GLY A 138 7.72 -14.58 10.52
CA GLY A 138 8.14 -14.04 11.82
C GLY A 138 9.63 -13.69 11.92
N HIS A 139 10.40 -13.79 10.83
CA HIS A 139 11.78 -13.30 10.78
C HIS A 139 11.82 -11.83 10.37
N THR A 140 12.81 -11.08 10.86
CA THR A 140 13.01 -9.68 10.43
C THR A 140 13.37 -9.61 8.94
N HIS A 141 12.72 -8.71 8.21
CA HIS A 141 12.98 -8.46 6.80
C HIS A 141 14.02 -7.34 6.68
N MET A 142 15.30 -7.73 6.68
CA MET A 142 16.43 -6.81 6.73
C MET A 142 16.40 -5.70 5.66
N PRO A 143 16.02 -5.96 4.39
CA PRO A 143 15.89 -4.89 3.40
C PRO A 143 14.85 -3.82 3.76
N SER A 144 13.73 -4.23 4.37
CA SER A 144 12.71 -3.27 4.81
C SER A 144 13.18 -2.46 6.01
N VAL A 145 13.86 -3.08 6.97
CA VAL A 145 14.42 -2.37 8.13
C VAL A 145 15.44 -1.33 7.68
N VAL A 146 16.36 -1.72 6.78
CA VAL A 146 17.37 -0.80 6.22
C VAL A 146 16.71 0.30 5.40
N GLY A 147 15.75 -0.03 4.53
CA GLY A 147 15.05 0.94 3.69
C GLY A 147 14.33 2.01 4.50
N VAL A 148 13.60 1.60 5.54
CA VAL A 148 12.91 2.53 6.45
C VAL A 148 13.90 3.35 7.28
N LEU A 149 14.99 2.74 7.79
CA LEU A 149 16.01 3.45 8.55
C LEU A 149 16.70 4.54 7.72
N VAL A 150 17.12 4.21 6.50
CA VAL A 150 17.76 5.17 5.59
C VAL A 150 16.75 6.25 5.16
N PHE A 151 15.49 5.87 4.92
CA PHE A 151 14.42 6.82 4.64
C PHE A 151 14.29 7.88 5.73
N THR A 152 14.34 7.52 7.03
CA THR A 152 14.25 8.52 8.11
C THR A 152 15.35 9.61 8.09
N GLN A 153 16.46 9.37 7.37
CA GLN A 153 17.58 10.32 7.23
C GLN A 153 17.40 11.32 6.07
N PHE A 154 16.21 11.39 5.45
CA PHE A 154 15.92 12.34 4.37
C PHE A 154 16.18 13.81 4.74
N TRP A 155 16.19 14.15 6.03
CA TRP A 155 16.51 15.50 6.54
C TRP A 155 17.92 15.96 6.18
N PHE A 156 18.87 15.04 6.11
CA PHE A 156 20.25 15.37 5.74
C PHE A 156 20.43 15.44 4.22
N TRP A 157 19.71 14.59 3.48
CA TRP A 157 19.83 14.48 2.03
C TRP A 157 18.52 13.97 1.40
N PHE A 158 17.80 14.84 0.69
CA PHE A 158 16.47 14.54 0.15
C PHE A 158 16.41 13.28 -0.74
N PRO A 159 17.39 12.98 -1.62
CA PRO A 159 17.41 11.75 -2.41
C PRO A 159 17.37 10.45 -1.59
N LEU A 160 17.68 10.49 -0.29
CA LEU A 160 17.55 9.30 0.58
C LEU A 160 16.10 8.83 0.72
N SER A 161 15.11 9.68 0.39
CA SER A 161 13.69 9.29 0.37
C SER A 161 13.40 8.13 -0.59
N HIS A 162 14.19 7.94 -1.65
CA HIS A 162 14.01 6.86 -2.63
C HIS A 162 14.32 5.46 -2.08
N PHE A 163 15.05 5.36 -0.96
CA PHE A 163 15.34 4.06 -0.32
C PHE A 163 14.11 3.40 0.30
N LEU A 164 12.97 4.10 0.36
CA LEU A 164 11.69 3.50 0.74
C LEU A 164 11.25 2.38 -0.21
N SER A 165 11.74 2.39 -1.46
CA SER A 165 11.52 1.32 -2.44
C SER A 165 11.97 -0.07 -1.96
N LEU A 166 12.98 -0.16 -1.09
CA LEU A 166 13.45 -1.42 -0.50
C LEU A 166 12.51 -1.96 0.58
N ALA A 167 11.69 -1.09 1.16
CA ALA A 167 10.72 -1.45 2.19
C ALA A 167 9.39 -1.94 1.64
N TYR A 168 9.16 -1.70 0.35
CA TYR A 168 7.98 -2.12 -0.37
C TYR A 168 8.00 -3.62 -0.67
N THR A 169 7.11 -4.34 -0.01
CA THR A 169 6.91 -5.77 -0.19
C THR A 169 5.55 -6.03 -0.83
N PRO A 170 5.46 -6.70 -2.00
CA PRO A 170 4.19 -6.99 -2.64
C PRO A 170 3.36 -8.00 -1.83
N THR A 171 2.04 -7.77 -1.76
CA THR A 171 1.09 -8.66 -1.09
C THR A 171 0.17 -9.34 -2.10
N CYS A 172 0.68 -10.40 -2.70
CA CYS A 172 -0.09 -11.29 -3.56
C CYS A 172 -0.02 -12.73 -3.06
N VAL A 173 -0.97 -13.53 -3.53
CA VAL A 173 -0.93 -14.98 -3.52
C VAL A 173 -0.77 -15.43 -4.95
N ILE A 174 0.30 -16.20 -5.19
CA ILE A 174 0.62 -16.77 -6.49
C ILE A 174 0.73 -18.29 -6.31
N GLY A 175 -0.20 -19.01 -6.90
CA GLY A 175 -0.13 -20.47 -7.02
C GLY A 175 0.81 -20.86 -8.14
N LEU A 176 1.74 -21.79 -7.88
CA LEU A 176 2.61 -22.38 -8.91
C LEU A 176 2.52 -23.90 -8.84
N ASN A 177 2.54 -24.55 -10.00
CA ASN A 177 2.65 -26.01 -10.11
C ASN A 177 4.09 -26.49 -9.88
N LYS A 178 4.28 -27.82 -9.86
CA LYS A 178 5.60 -28.47 -9.72
C LYS A 178 6.63 -27.95 -10.74
N ASP A 179 6.17 -27.61 -11.94
CA ASP A 179 7.00 -27.11 -13.05
C ASP A 179 7.19 -25.57 -13.02
N LEU A 180 6.86 -24.91 -11.90
CA LEU A 180 6.92 -23.44 -11.73
C LEU A 180 6.06 -22.65 -12.72
N LYS A 181 5.04 -23.28 -13.31
CA LYS A 181 4.04 -22.64 -14.16
C LYS A 181 2.84 -22.17 -13.34
N MET A 182 2.12 -21.16 -13.84
CA MET A 182 0.95 -20.60 -13.17
C MET A 182 -0.33 -21.34 -13.61
N PRO A 183 -0.96 -22.15 -12.74
CA PRO A 183 -2.26 -22.74 -13.04
C PRO A 183 -3.40 -21.73 -12.87
N LYS A 184 -4.48 -21.93 -13.63
CA LYS A 184 -5.75 -21.23 -13.42
C LYS A 184 -6.45 -21.80 -12.18
N VAL A 185 -6.33 -21.09 -11.06
CA VAL A 185 -6.88 -21.50 -9.76
C VAL A 185 -7.65 -20.36 -9.14
N GLN A 186 -8.78 -20.69 -8.51
CA GLN A 186 -9.65 -19.74 -7.84
C GLN A 186 -9.64 -19.95 -6.32
N TYR A 187 -9.32 -18.89 -5.59
CA TYR A 187 -9.37 -18.86 -4.13
C TYR A 187 -10.68 -18.27 -3.66
N LYS A 188 -11.31 -18.87 -2.64
CA LYS A 188 -12.52 -18.32 -2.01
C LYS A 188 -12.13 -17.49 -0.79
N SER A 189 -12.40 -16.19 -0.83
CA SER A 189 -12.32 -15.29 0.32
C SER A 189 -13.66 -15.26 1.03
N ASN A 190 -13.72 -15.69 2.30
CA ASN A 190 -14.95 -15.69 3.10
C ASN A 190 -15.24 -14.31 3.73
N CYS A 191 -15.18 -13.27 2.92
CA CYS A 191 -15.47 -11.89 3.31
C CYS A 191 -16.14 -11.16 2.15
N LYS A 192 -16.88 -10.11 2.49
CA LYS A 192 -17.48 -9.21 1.51
C LYS A 192 -16.39 -8.57 0.64
N PRO A 193 -16.58 -8.51 -0.69
CA PRO A 193 -15.62 -7.87 -1.60
C PRO A 193 -15.30 -6.42 -1.22
N SER A 194 -16.29 -5.64 -0.75
CA SER A 194 -16.10 -4.23 -0.35
C SER A 194 -15.05 -4.04 0.74
N THR A 195 -14.87 -5.00 1.66
CA THR A 195 -13.88 -4.91 2.74
C THR A 195 -12.45 -4.79 2.20
N PHE A 196 -12.17 -5.42 1.06
CA PHE A 196 -10.82 -5.55 0.50
C PHE A 196 -10.70 -4.99 -0.92
N ALA A 197 -11.75 -4.32 -1.40
CA ALA A 197 -11.76 -3.65 -2.68
C ALA A 197 -10.64 -2.60 -2.75
N TYR A 198 -10.16 -2.36 -3.97
CA TYR A 198 -9.32 -1.20 -4.20
C TYR A 198 -10.12 0.06 -3.90
N PRO A 199 -9.50 1.07 -3.27
CA PRO A 199 -10.16 2.36 -3.16
C PRO A 199 -10.43 2.92 -4.56
N ALA A 200 -11.53 3.64 -4.70
CA ALA A 200 -11.86 4.27 -5.96
C ALA A 200 -10.72 5.22 -6.38
N PRO A 201 -10.28 5.19 -7.66
CA PRO A 201 -9.33 6.17 -8.17
C PRO A 201 -9.86 7.59 -7.93
N LEU A 202 -8.97 8.51 -7.56
CA LEU A 202 -9.33 9.92 -7.49
C LEU A 202 -9.71 10.40 -8.89
N GLU A 203 -10.95 10.85 -9.07
CA GLU A 203 -11.40 11.42 -10.33
C GLU A 203 -10.59 12.69 -10.62
N VAL A 204 -9.91 12.72 -11.76
CA VAL A 204 -9.19 13.92 -12.21
C VAL A 204 -10.24 15.00 -12.49
N PRO A 205 -10.16 16.19 -11.89
CA PRO A 205 -11.14 17.23 -12.12
C PRO A 205 -11.01 17.76 -13.55
N LYS A 206 -11.71 17.13 -14.50
CA LYS A 206 -12.04 17.74 -15.79
C LYS A 206 -13.21 18.69 -15.56
N GLU A 207 -12.91 19.99 -15.67
CA GLU A 207 -13.82 21.14 -15.77
C GLU A 207 -15.16 21.04 -15.03
N LYS A 208 -15.19 21.78 -13.91
CA LYS A 208 -16.37 22.11 -13.11
C LYS A 208 -17.48 22.77 -13.94
N GLU A 209 -18.32 21.99 -14.60
CA GLU A 209 -19.62 22.47 -15.08
C GLU A 209 -20.73 21.41 -15.13
N LYS A 210 -20.49 20.15 -14.72
CA LYS A 210 -21.53 19.09 -14.67
C LYS A 210 -21.87 18.58 -13.26
N GLU A 211 -21.30 19.16 -12.20
CA GLU A 211 -21.42 18.61 -10.83
C GLU A 211 -22.77 18.84 -10.13
N LYS A 212 -23.70 19.62 -10.68
CA LYS A 212 -24.98 19.86 -9.99
C LYS A 212 -26.08 18.84 -10.29
N ASP A 213 -26.03 18.14 -11.43
CA ASP A 213 -27.03 17.10 -11.76
C ASP A 213 -26.59 15.69 -11.32
N GLU A 214 -25.31 15.49 -10.96
CA GLU A 214 -24.82 14.21 -10.46
C GLU A 214 -25.02 13.99 -8.95
N ALA A 215 -25.22 15.07 -8.18
CA ALA A 215 -25.48 14.98 -6.75
C ALA A 215 -26.81 14.28 -6.43
N GLU A 216 -27.88 14.58 -7.18
CA GLU A 216 -29.17 13.90 -7.00
C GLU A 216 -29.13 12.43 -7.47
N LYS A 217 -28.32 12.09 -8.49
CA LYS A 217 -28.13 10.69 -8.92
C LYS A 217 -27.24 9.87 -7.97
N LYS A 218 -26.33 10.51 -7.22
CA LYS A 218 -25.51 9.84 -6.19
C LYS A 218 -26.34 9.49 -4.95
N GLU A 219 -27.28 10.34 -4.54
CA GLU A 219 -28.19 10.04 -3.42
C GLU A 219 -29.20 8.92 -3.74
N GLU A 220 -29.66 8.78 -5.00
CA GLU A 220 -30.50 7.65 -5.40
C GLU A 220 -29.72 6.33 -5.56
N LYS A 221 -28.44 6.37 -5.97
CA LYS A 221 -27.60 5.16 -6.10
C LYS A 221 -27.08 4.62 -4.78
N GLU A 222 -26.99 5.41 -3.72
CA GLU A 222 -26.71 4.90 -2.37
C GLU A 222 -27.86 4.05 -1.79
N LYS A 223 -29.09 4.15 -2.33
CA LYS A 223 -30.26 3.40 -1.85
C LYS A 223 -30.55 2.06 -2.55
N LYS A 224 -29.70 1.62 -3.50
CA LYS A 224 -29.78 0.25 -4.07
C LYS A 224 -28.40 -0.41 -4.20
N LYS A 225 -27.71 -0.63 -3.08
CA LYS A 225 -26.68 -1.68 -3.03
C LYS A 225 -27.38 -3.00 -2.72
N GLU A 226 -27.51 -3.87 -3.73
CA GLU A 226 -27.83 -5.27 -3.50
C GLU A 226 -26.86 -5.84 -2.44
N PRO A 227 -27.31 -6.74 -1.54
CA PRO A 227 -26.46 -7.30 -0.52
C PRO A 227 -25.29 -8.01 -1.20
N GLU A 228 -24.09 -7.43 -1.07
CA GLU A 228 -22.88 -7.99 -1.67
C GLU A 228 -22.71 -9.45 -1.20
N PRO A 229 -22.27 -10.35 -2.10
CA PRO A 229 -22.03 -11.73 -1.75
C PRO A 229 -21.03 -11.79 -0.59
N ASN A 230 -21.32 -12.62 0.41
CA ASN A 230 -20.46 -12.79 1.59
C ASN A 230 -19.13 -13.51 1.28
N PHE A 231 -18.94 -13.95 0.03
CA PHE A 231 -17.72 -14.57 -0.45
C PHE A 231 -17.30 -13.97 -1.80
N GLN A 232 -16.00 -13.98 -2.06
CA GLN A 232 -15.41 -13.58 -3.34
C GLN A 232 -14.54 -14.71 -3.87
N LEU A 233 -14.65 -15.01 -5.16
CA LEU A 233 -13.68 -15.86 -5.85
C LEU A 233 -12.57 -14.97 -6.42
N LEU A 234 -11.32 -15.35 -6.18
CA LEU A 234 -10.11 -14.63 -6.57
C LEU A 234 -9.29 -15.50 -7.51
N ASP A 235 -8.96 -15.00 -8.69
CA ASP A 235 -8.14 -15.71 -9.66
C ASP A 235 -6.65 -15.61 -9.33
N ASN A 236 -5.87 -16.62 -9.70
CA ASN A 236 -4.41 -16.61 -9.59
C ASN A 236 -3.77 -15.81 -10.74
N PRO A 237 -2.91 -14.79 -10.49
CA PRO A 237 -2.47 -14.26 -9.19
C PRO A 237 -3.46 -13.25 -8.57
N ALA A 238 -3.65 -13.32 -7.25
CA ALA A 238 -4.56 -12.44 -6.52
C ALA A 238 -3.81 -11.52 -5.55
N ARG A 239 -4.24 -10.25 -5.45
CA ARG A 239 -3.91 -9.40 -4.30
C ARG A 239 -4.60 -9.95 -3.06
N VAL A 240 -3.85 -10.18 -1.99
CA VAL A 240 -4.41 -10.62 -0.71
C VAL A 240 -3.70 -9.91 0.44
N MET A 241 -4.46 -9.26 1.29
CA MET A 241 -3.93 -8.57 2.47
C MET A 241 -3.67 -9.55 3.62
N PRO A 242 -2.76 -9.24 4.57
CA PRO A 242 -2.48 -10.10 5.72
C PRO A 242 -3.73 -10.47 6.54
N ALA A 243 -4.67 -9.53 6.71
CA ALA A 243 -5.95 -9.80 7.38
C ALA A 243 -6.86 -10.72 6.55
N GLN A 244 -6.81 -10.62 5.21
CA GLN A 244 -7.60 -11.41 4.28
C GLN A 244 -7.08 -12.87 4.17
N LEU A 245 -5.78 -13.12 4.40
CA LEU A 245 -5.22 -14.47 4.41
C LEU A 245 -5.85 -15.39 5.47
N LYS A 246 -6.40 -14.83 6.55
CA LYS A 246 -7.09 -15.60 7.62
C LYS A 246 -8.45 -16.13 7.19
N VAL A 247 -9.08 -15.51 6.20
CA VAL A 247 -10.43 -15.85 5.71
C VAL A 247 -10.39 -16.52 4.33
N LEU A 248 -9.18 -16.71 3.78
CA LEU A 248 -8.96 -17.32 2.48
C LEU A 248 -8.99 -18.86 2.61
N THR A 249 -9.80 -19.49 1.79
CA THR A 249 -9.95 -20.95 1.72
C THR A 249 -9.92 -21.40 0.26
N MET A 250 -9.37 -22.59 0.00
CA MET A 250 -9.57 -23.23 -1.30
C MET A 250 -10.98 -23.78 -1.40
N THR A 251 -11.54 -23.80 -2.61
CA THR A 251 -12.79 -24.50 -2.89
C THR A 251 -12.56 -26.01 -2.82
N GLU A 252 -13.48 -26.75 -2.21
CA GLU A 252 -13.37 -28.21 -2.07
C GLU A 252 -13.40 -28.95 -3.43
N THR A 253 -13.90 -28.27 -4.47
CA THR A 253 -13.95 -28.75 -5.85
C THR A 253 -12.66 -28.48 -6.65
N CYS A 254 -11.65 -27.87 -6.03
CA CYS A 254 -10.44 -27.48 -6.76
C CYS A 254 -9.52 -28.66 -7.03
N ARG A 255 -9.07 -28.80 -8.29
CA ARG A 255 -8.08 -29.79 -8.77
C ARG A 255 -6.73 -29.71 -8.03
N TYR A 256 -6.40 -28.52 -7.53
CA TYR A 256 -5.11 -28.20 -6.96
C TYR A 256 -5.19 -28.10 -5.43
N GLN A 257 -4.30 -28.84 -4.75
CA GLN A 257 -4.18 -28.79 -3.29
C GLN A 257 -2.89 -28.06 -2.87
N PRO A 258 -2.96 -27.08 -1.97
CA PRO A 258 -1.77 -26.35 -1.55
C PRO A 258 -0.89 -27.20 -0.62
N PHE A 259 0.41 -27.22 -0.88
CA PHE A 259 1.37 -27.95 -0.03
C PHE A 259 1.61 -27.26 1.32
N LYS A 260 1.41 -25.94 1.37
CA LYS A 260 1.53 -25.11 2.56
C LYS A 260 0.20 -24.40 2.86
N PRO A 261 -0.11 -24.09 4.13
CA PRO A 261 -1.32 -23.34 4.45
C PRO A 261 -1.34 -21.97 3.78
N LEU A 262 -2.51 -21.57 3.28
CA LEU A 262 -2.74 -20.30 2.60
C LEU A 262 -2.51 -19.07 3.51
N SER A 263 -2.48 -19.27 4.83
CA SER A 263 -2.26 -18.22 5.82
C SER A 263 -0.93 -17.48 5.67
N ILE A 264 0.09 -18.13 5.08
CA ILE A 264 1.40 -17.52 4.81
C ILE A 264 1.31 -16.60 3.57
N GLY A 265 0.45 -16.92 2.60
CA GLY A 265 0.37 -16.27 1.30
C GLY A 265 1.70 -16.26 0.52
N GLY A 266 1.82 -15.40 -0.49
CA GLY A 266 3.03 -15.30 -1.31
C GLY A 266 3.02 -16.40 -2.37
N ILE A 267 4.20 -16.95 -2.68
CA ILE A 267 4.32 -18.06 -3.63
C ILE A 267 3.94 -19.36 -2.91
N ILE A 268 2.91 -20.03 -3.42
CA ILE A 268 2.40 -21.29 -2.87
C ILE A 268 2.52 -22.36 -3.94
N ILE A 269 3.19 -23.45 -3.59
CA ILE A 269 3.27 -24.62 -4.46
C ILE A 269 1.94 -25.37 -4.32
N LEU A 270 1.29 -25.54 -5.45
CA LEU A 270 0.08 -26.32 -5.62
C LEU A 270 0.45 -27.69 -6.16
N LYS A 271 -0.07 -28.73 -5.50
CA LYS A 271 0.03 -30.10 -5.97
C LYS A 271 -1.22 -30.40 -6.78
N ASP A 272 -1.01 -30.84 -8.01
CA ASP A 272 -2.08 -31.38 -8.83
C ASP A 272 -2.48 -32.77 -8.33
N THR A 273 -3.79 -32.99 -8.20
CA THR A 273 -4.38 -34.27 -7.79
C THR A 273 -5.05 -35.03 -8.93
N SER A 274 -5.14 -34.46 -10.13
CA SER A 274 -5.69 -35.12 -11.32
C SER A 274 -4.65 -35.30 -12.42
N GLU A 275 -4.83 -36.32 -13.27
CA GLU A 275 -3.92 -36.67 -14.37
C GLU A 275 -4.24 -35.95 -15.71
N ASP A 276 -5.24 -35.06 -15.73
CA ASP A 276 -5.68 -34.37 -16.94
C ASP A 276 -4.64 -33.33 -17.44
N ILE A 277 -4.82 -32.77 -18.64
CA ILE A 277 -3.93 -31.70 -19.13
C ILE A 277 -4.17 -30.42 -18.31
N GLU A 278 -3.11 -29.77 -17.85
CA GLU A 278 -3.20 -28.54 -17.03
C GLU A 278 -3.60 -27.33 -17.88
N GLU A 279 -4.63 -26.60 -17.45
CA GLU A 279 -4.95 -25.29 -18.02
C GLU A 279 -4.12 -24.20 -17.30
N LEU A 280 -3.13 -23.69 -18.01
CA LEU A 280 -2.20 -22.69 -17.49
C LEU A 280 -2.69 -21.29 -17.82
N VAL A 281 -2.42 -20.34 -16.92
CA VAL A 281 -2.50 -18.92 -17.24
C VAL A 281 -1.40 -18.62 -18.25
N GLU A 282 -1.75 -17.95 -19.35
CA GLU A 282 -0.75 -17.52 -20.32
C GLU A 282 0.27 -16.61 -19.61
N PRO A 283 1.57 -16.94 -19.66
CA PRO A 283 2.57 -16.10 -19.03
C PRO A 283 2.61 -14.75 -19.74
N VAL A 284 2.03 -13.74 -19.11
CA VAL A 284 2.25 -12.35 -19.53
C VAL A 284 3.71 -12.04 -19.23
N ALA A 285 4.49 -11.72 -20.26
CA ALA A 285 5.89 -11.34 -20.09
C ALA A 285 5.97 -10.19 -19.07
N ALA A 286 6.93 -10.29 -18.13
CA ALA A 286 7.20 -9.25 -17.15
C ALA A 286 7.84 -8.01 -17.81
N HIS A 287 7.10 -7.37 -18.71
CA HIS A 287 7.37 -6.09 -19.37
C HIS A 287 6.12 -5.50 -20.06
N GLY A 288 4.91 -5.97 -19.73
CA GLY A 288 3.75 -5.70 -20.56
C GLY A 288 3.88 -6.40 -21.92
N PRO A 289 2.99 -6.12 -22.89
CA PRO A 289 3.29 -6.45 -24.28
C PRO A 289 4.65 -5.85 -24.60
N LYS A 290 5.54 -6.63 -25.23
CA LYS A 290 6.79 -6.09 -25.79
C LYS A 290 6.42 -4.84 -26.59
N ILE A 291 6.91 -3.68 -26.16
CA ILE A 291 6.83 -2.42 -26.91
C ILE A 291 7.62 -2.54 -28.24
N GLU A 292 8.28 -3.67 -28.50
CA GLU A 292 8.88 -3.99 -29.80
C GLU A 292 7.86 -4.03 -30.97
N GLU A 293 6.54 -4.09 -30.71
CA GLU A 293 5.53 -4.17 -31.78
C GLU A 293 4.75 -2.86 -32.06
N GLU A 294 4.94 -1.78 -31.29
CA GLU A 294 4.19 -0.51 -31.50
C GLU A 294 5.02 0.78 -31.57
N GLU A 295 6.34 0.75 -31.37
CA GLU A 295 7.23 1.87 -31.76
C GLU A 295 8.08 1.46 -32.96
N GLN A 296 7.44 1.45 -34.14
CA GLN A 296 8.18 1.60 -35.38
C GLN A 296 8.79 3.01 -35.34
N GLU A 297 10.10 3.14 -35.09
CA GLU A 297 10.80 4.41 -35.22
C GLU A 297 10.35 5.07 -36.54
N PRO A 298 9.93 6.34 -36.54
CA PRO A 298 9.54 7.00 -37.78
C PRO A 298 10.69 6.90 -38.77
N GLU A 299 10.40 6.43 -39.98
CA GLU A 299 11.42 6.26 -41.01
C GLU A 299 12.18 7.58 -41.20
N PRO A 300 13.53 7.54 -41.27
CA PRO A 300 14.33 8.74 -41.46
C PRO A 300 13.85 9.47 -42.72
N PRO A 301 13.74 10.81 -42.70
CA PRO A 301 13.26 11.57 -43.84
C PRO A 301 14.11 11.24 -45.06
N GLU A 302 13.46 11.08 -46.22
CA GLU A 302 14.13 10.79 -47.48
C GLU A 302 15.23 11.84 -47.75
N PRO A 303 16.39 11.44 -48.31
CA PRO A 303 17.44 12.38 -48.66
C PRO A 303 16.89 13.49 -49.53
N PHE A 304 17.21 14.74 -49.18
CA PHE A 304 16.80 15.91 -49.94
C PHE A 304 17.28 15.78 -51.40
N GLU A 305 16.34 15.58 -52.32
CA GLU A 305 16.60 15.67 -53.75
C GLU A 305 16.76 17.15 -54.10
N TYR A 306 17.96 17.53 -54.56
CA TYR A 306 18.14 18.81 -55.22
C TYR A 306 17.39 18.74 -56.56
N ILE A 307 16.45 19.65 -56.78
CA ILE A 307 15.91 19.88 -58.12
C ILE A 307 17.05 20.48 -58.92
N ASP A 308 17.61 19.70 -59.86
CA ASP A 308 18.56 20.19 -60.84
C ASP A 308 17.84 21.21 -61.74
N ASP A 309 18.26 22.49 -61.72
CA ASP A 309 17.97 23.46 -62.78
C ASP A 309 18.88 23.21 -63.99
#